data_AF-A0A926CF89-F1
#
_entry.id   AF-A0A926CF89-F1
#
_cell.length_a   1.000
_cell.length_b   1.000
_cell.length_c   1.000
_cell.angle_alpha   90.00
_cell.angle_beta   90.00
_cell.angle_gamma   90.00
#
_symmetry.space_group_name_H-M   'P 1'
#
loop_
_entity.id
_entity.type
_entity.pdbx_description
1 polymer ?
#
loop_
_entity_poly.entity_id
_entity_poly.type
_entity_poly.pdbx_seq_one_letter_code
_entity_poly.pdbx_strand_id
1 'polypeptide(L)'
;MIHEATVEPARSLPLTGWLVFVLLANVWTVYRYGMIIYDLVDHMVFDGVAQWALPLLATLSVVNVAAVVLLWFWRKVGLYMFVATSVIALVVNSILQVPLTSMLLGLVGLIILWFLLRPHWSNFR
;
A
#
# COMPACT_ATOMS: atom_id res chain seq x y z
N MET A 1 30.82 -13.08 27.30
CA MET A 1 29.81 -13.19 26.23
C MET A 1 29.00 -11.91 26.26
N ILE A 2 29.38 -10.91 25.48
CA ILE A 2 28.64 -9.64 25.42
C ILE A 2 27.53 -9.87 24.40
N HIS A 3 26.27 -9.86 24.86
CA HIS A 3 25.15 -9.76 23.96
C HIS A 3 25.29 -8.44 23.19
N GLU A 4 25.64 -8.53 21.91
CA GLU A 4 25.45 -7.42 20.98
C GLU A 4 23.97 -7.09 20.98
N ALA A 5 23.58 -6.08 21.76
CA ALA A 5 22.28 -5.45 21.59
C ALA A 5 22.25 -4.97 20.14
N THR A 6 21.49 -5.66 19.30
CA THR A 6 21.23 -5.23 17.94
C THR A 6 20.53 -3.88 18.05
N VAL A 7 21.29 -2.79 18.01
CA VAL A 7 20.76 -1.44 18.02
C VAL A 7 19.84 -1.36 16.81
N GLU A 8 18.53 -1.42 17.03
CA GLU A 8 17.58 -1.24 15.95
C GLU A 8 17.89 0.11 15.29
N PRO A 9 18.00 0.17 13.97
CA PRO A 9 18.27 1.43 13.28
C PRO A 9 17.26 2.48 13.73
N ALA A 10 17.76 3.58 14.30
CA ALA A 10 16.93 4.64 14.86
C ALA A 10 15.92 5.13 13.82
N ARG A 11 14.64 4.82 14.06
CA ARG A 11 13.55 5.14 13.16
C ARG A 11 12.96 6.47 13.56
N SER A 12 12.82 7.39 12.60
CA SER A 12 12.26 8.71 12.87
C SER A 12 10.75 8.61 13.16
N LEU A 13 10.26 9.40 14.11
CA LEU A 13 8.82 9.49 14.45
C LEU A 13 7.92 9.73 13.22
N PRO A 14 8.28 10.60 12.25
CA PRO A 14 7.48 10.81 11.04
C PRO A 14 7.37 9.56 10.16
N LEU A 15 8.44 8.77 10.03
CA LEU A 15 8.43 7.54 9.25
C LEU A 15 7.51 6.49 9.90
N THR A 16 7.58 6.34 11.22
CA THR A 16 6.69 5.43 11.95
C THR A 16 5.23 5.87 11.81
N GLY A 17 4.93 7.15 12.00
CA GLY A 17 3.58 7.69 11.84
C GLY A 17 3.03 7.49 10.42
N TRP A 18 3.87 7.71 9.41
CA TRP A 18 3.51 7.49 8.02
C TRP A 18 3.19 6.02 7.71
N LEU A 19 4.02 5.08 8.19
CA LEU A 19 3.77 3.65 7.97
C LEU A 19 2.50 3.17 8.66
N VAL A 20 2.20 3.66 9.86
CA VAL A 20 0.91 3.38 10.54
C VAL A 20 -0.25 3.96 9.72
N PHE A 21 -0.13 5.18 9.23
CA PHE A 21 -1.15 5.80 8.37
C PHE A 21 -1.40 4.95 7.11
N VAL A 22 -0.35 4.55 6.40
CA VAL A 22 -0.46 3.71 5.19
C VAL A 22 -1.06 2.34 5.51
N LEU A 23 -0.72 1.75 6.65
CA LEU A 23 -1.32 0.50 7.13
C LEU A 23 -2.83 0.65 7.29
N LEU A 24 -3.27 1.66 8.05
CA LEU A 24 -4.69 1.95 8.29
C LEU A 24 -5.43 2.26 6.99
N ALA A 25 -4.83 3.05 6.10
CA ALA A 25 -5.39 3.38 4.81
C ALA A 25 -5.63 2.11 3.96
N ASN A 26 -4.68 1.18 3.91
CA ASN A 26 -4.86 -0.06 3.13
C ASN A 26 -5.88 -1.00 3.77
N VAL A 27 -5.93 -1.11 5.10
CA VAL A 27 -6.98 -1.88 5.80
C VAL A 27 -8.37 -1.29 5.49
N TRP A 28 -8.49 0.03 5.54
CA TRP A 28 -9.72 0.73 5.15
C TRP A 28 -10.10 0.47 3.70
N THR A 29 -9.13 0.45 2.78
CA THR A 29 -9.36 0.13 1.37
C THR A 29 -9.86 -1.30 1.17
N VAL A 30 -9.29 -2.30 1.86
CA VAL A 30 -9.76 -3.69 1.83
C VAL A 30 -11.23 -3.76 2.27
N TYR A 31 -11.56 -3.14 3.40
CA TYR A 31 -12.94 -3.07 3.90
C TYR A 31 -13.88 -2.42 2.87
N ARG A 32 -13.50 -1.27 2.32
CA ARG A 32 -14.28 -0.54 1.31
C ARG A 32 -14.56 -1.39 0.08
N TYR A 33 -13.55 -2.04 -0.49
CA TYR A 33 -13.76 -2.90 -1.66
C TYR A 33 -14.60 -4.14 -1.33
N GLY A 34 -14.41 -4.74 -0.16
CA GLY A 34 -15.26 -5.84 0.30
C GLY A 34 -16.73 -5.45 0.39
N MET A 35 -17.03 -4.28 0.95
CA MET A 35 -18.40 -3.75 1.03
C MET A 35 -19.00 -3.45 -0.34
N ILE A 36 -18.22 -2.86 -1.26
CA ILE A 36 -18.69 -2.59 -2.63
C ILE A 36 -18.98 -3.89 -3.38
N ILE A 37 -18.11 -4.90 -3.24
CA ILE A 37 -18.34 -6.22 -3.87
C ILE A 37 -19.62 -6.85 -3.32
N TYR A 38 -19.81 -6.83 -2.00
CA TYR A 38 -21.03 -7.36 -1.38
C TYR A 38 -22.29 -6.70 -1.93
N ASP A 39 -22.29 -5.36 -1.98
CA ASP A 39 -23.41 -4.56 -2.51
C ASP A 39 -23.71 -4.86 -3.99
N LEU A 40 -22.67 -4.95 -4.83
CA LEU A 40 -22.83 -5.26 -6.26
C LEU A 40 -23.35 -6.68 -6.51
N VAL A 41 -22.94 -7.65 -5.68
CA VAL A 41 -23.42 -9.03 -5.77
C VAL A 41 -24.89 -9.12 -5.34
N ASP A 42 -25.26 -8.43 -4.25
CA ASP A 42 -26.64 -8.40 -3.74
C ASP A 42 -27.62 -7.80 -4.75
N HIS A 43 -27.20 -6.76 -5.48
CA HIS A 43 -28.00 -6.11 -6.51
C HIS A 43 -27.86 -6.72 -7.91
N MET A 44 -27.15 -7.83 -8.07
CA MET A 44 -26.88 -8.50 -9.37
C MET A 44 -26.24 -7.59 -10.43
N VAL A 45 -25.46 -6.59 -10.01
CA VAL A 45 -24.74 -5.64 -10.89
C VAL A 45 -23.24 -5.96 -10.96
N PHE A 46 -22.82 -7.09 -10.39
CA PHE A 46 -21.43 -7.54 -10.40
C PHE A 46 -21.06 -8.20 -11.72
N ASP A 47 -20.88 -7.39 -12.77
CA ASP A 47 -20.50 -7.85 -14.11
C ASP A 47 -19.27 -7.12 -14.68
N GLY A 48 -18.80 -7.64 -15.82
CA GLY A 48 -17.79 -7.00 -16.65
C GLY A 48 -16.48 -6.66 -15.92
N VAL A 49 -16.15 -5.36 -15.91
CA VAL A 49 -14.86 -4.87 -15.39
C VAL A 49 -14.79 -4.94 -13.87
N ALA A 50 -15.93 -4.77 -13.17
CA ALA A 50 -15.97 -4.77 -11.70
C ALA A 50 -15.59 -6.15 -11.11
N GLN A 51 -15.95 -7.23 -11.82
CA GLN A 51 -15.80 -8.60 -11.34
C GLN A 51 -14.35 -9.01 -11.07
N TRP A 52 -13.42 -8.54 -11.89
CA TRP A 52 -11.99 -8.84 -11.72
C TRP A 52 -11.21 -7.67 -11.11
N ALA A 53 -11.62 -6.43 -11.38
CA ALA A 53 -10.88 -5.25 -10.95
C ALA A 53 -11.00 -5.01 -9.44
N LEU A 54 -12.20 -5.13 -8.85
CA LEU A 54 -12.40 -4.86 -7.42
C LEU A 54 -11.69 -5.90 -6.53
N PRO A 55 -11.79 -7.23 -6.80
CA PRO A 55 -11.02 -8.22 -6.04
C PRO A 55 -9.51 -8.05 -6.21
N LEU A 56 -9.04 -7.69 -7.40
CA LEU A 56 -7.63 -7.41 -7.64
C LEU A 56 -7.16 -6.21 -6.79
N LEU A 57 -7.89 -5.09 -6.81
CA LEU A 57 -7.55 -3.90 -6.02
C LEU A 57 -7.56 -4.19 -4.51
N ALA A 58 -8.54 -4.96 -4.01
CA ALA A 58 -8.57 -5.42 -2.62
C ALA A 58 -7.33 -6.28 -2.29
N THR A 59 -6.96 -7.19 -3.18
CA THR A 59 -5.77 -8.04 -3.02
C THR A 59 -4.48 -7.20 -3.00
N LEU A 60 -4.37 -6.20 -3.87
CA LEU A 60 -3.22 -5.28 -3.89
C LEU A 60 -3.11 -4.50 -2.57
N SER A 61 -4.22 -4.11 -1.95
CA SER A 61 -4.20 -3.46 -0.63
C SER A 61 -3.69 -4.39 0.47
N VAL A 62 -4.02 -5.69 0.43
CA VAL A 62 -3.43 -6.69 1.34
C VAL A 62 -1.92 -6.83 1.10
N VAL A 63 -1.49 -6.89 -0.16
CA VAL A 63 -0.06 -6.91 -0.50
C VAL A 63 0.65 -5.65 0.00
N ASN A 64 0.01 -4.49 -0.06
CA ASN A 64 0.54 -3.25 0.49
C ASN A 64 0.69 -3.29 2.02
N VAL A 65 -0.25 -3.91 2.75
CA VAL A 65 -0.08 -4.16 4.18
C VAL A 65 1.17 -4.98 4.45
N ALA A 66 1.39 -6.07 3.70
CA ALA A 66 2.61 -6.87 3.82
C ALA A 66 3.87 -6.08 3.45
N ALA A 67 3.81 -5.23 2.42
CA ALA A 67 4.89 -4.33 2.03
C ALA A 67 5.25 -3.35 3.16
N VAL A 68 4.26 -2.76 3.84
CA VAL A 68 4.45 -1.89 5.00
C VAL A 68 5.13 -2.62 6.14
N VAL A 69 4.73 -3.86 6.44
CA VAL A 69 5.38 -4.70 7.46
C VAL A 69 6.84 -4.96 7.09
N LEU A 70 7.14 -5.23 5.81
CA LEU A 70 8.50 -5.46 5.36
C LEU A 70 9.37 -4.19 5.38
N LEU A 71 8.77 -3.04 5.08
CA LEU A 71 9.39 -1.73 5.32
C LEU A 71 9.62 -1.49 6.82
N TRP A 72 8.78 -2.06 7.68
CA TRP A 72 9.01 -2.07 9.13
C TRP A 72 10.27 -2.83 9.53
N PHE A 73 10.62 -3.88 8.79
CA PHE A 73 11.86 -4.63 8.96
C PHE A 73 13.01 -4.16 8.05
N TRP A 74 12.89 -2.98 7.44
CA TRP A 74 13.92 -2.41 6.55
C TRP A 74 14.32 -3.32 5.38
N ARG A 75 13.38 -4.12 4.87
CA ARG A 75 13.63 -4.99 3.70
C ARG A 75 13.30 -4.23 2.42
N LYS A 76 14.27 -4.14 1.49
CA LYS A 76 14.10 -3.44 0.20
C LYS A 76 12.93 -3.97 -0.61
N VAL A 77 12.65 -5.27 -0.48
CA VAL A 77 11.50 -5.96 -1.08
C VAL A 77 10.18 -5.25 -0.77
N GLY A 78 10.02 -4.67 0.42
CA GLY A 78 8.82 -3.91 0.78
C GLY A 78 8.62 -2.68 -0.11
N LEU A 79 9.69 -1.94 -0.44
CA LEU A 79 9.61 -0.78 -1.34
C LEU A 79 9.25 -1.22 -2.77
N TYR A 80 9.89 -2.27 -3.27
CA TYR A 80 9.60 -2.79 -4.61
C TYR A 80 8.16 -3.28 -4.74
N MET A 81 7.63 -3.96 -3.73
CA MET A 81 6.23 -4.37 -3.72
C MET A 81 5.29 -3.18 -3.71
N PHE A 82 5.56 -2.16 -2.89
CA PHE A 82 4.73 -0.96 -2.81
C PHE A 82 4.72 -0.17 -4.12
N VAL A 83 5.85 -0.11 -4.84
CA VAL A 83 5.92 0.50 -6.18
C VAL A 83 5.14 -0.34 -7.19
N ALA A 84 5.35 -1.67 -7.20
CA ALA A 84 4.69 -2.58 -8.14
C ALA A 84 3.16 -2.55 -7.98
N THR A 85 2.66 -2.63 -6.74
CA THR A 85 1.22 -2.55 -6.45
C THR A 85 0.65 -1.20 -6.86
N SER A 86 1.38 -0.09 -6.66
CA SER A 86 0.97 1.25 -7.09
C SER A 86 0.85 1.36 -8.61
N VAL A 87 1.79 0.79 -9.37
CA VAL A 87 1.73 0.77 -10.84
C VAL A 87 0.55 -0.05 -11.33
N ILE A 88 0.35 -1.26 -10.78
CA ILE A 88 -0.79 -2.11 -11.15
C ILE A 88 -2.11 -1.40 -10.82
N ALA A 89 -2.23 -0.83 -9.62
CA ALA A 89 -3.42 -0.10 -9.21
C ALA A 89 -3.70 1.10 -10.12
N LEU A 90 -2.67 1.82 -10.56
CA LEU A 90 -2.82 2.93 -11.49
C LEU A 90 -3.41 2.45 -12.83
N VAL A 91 -2.88 1.37 -13.40
CA VAL A 91 -3.40 0.78 -14.65
C VAL A 91 -4.85 0.34 -14.49
N VAL A 92 -5.19 -0.37 -13.41
CA VAL A 92 -6.56 -0.82 -13.14
C VAL A 92 -7.50 0.37 -12.95
N ASN A 93 -7.09 1.39 -12.21
CA ASN A 93 -7.87 2.60 -12.01
C ASN A 93 -8.12 3.33 -13.34
N SER A 94 -7.15 3.33 -14.27
CA SER A 94 -7.32 3.94 -15.60
C SER A 94 -8.36 3.19 -16.43
N ILE A 95 -8.39 1.85 -16.34
CA ILE A 95 -9.41 1.02 -16.99
C ILE A 95 -10.79 1.30 -16.39
N LEU A 96 -10.87 1.49 -15.07
CA LEU A 96 -12.10 1.85 -14.35
C LEU A 96 -12.53 3.31 -14.54
N GLN A 97 -11.78 4.11 -15.32
CA GLN A 97 -12.05 5.53 -15.55
C GLN A 97 -12.17 6.35 -14.25
N VAL A 98 -11.41 5.95 -13.22
CA VAL A 98 -11.36 6.68 -11.94
C VAL A 98 -10.87 8.11 -12.20
N PRO A 99 -11.41 9.14 -11.50
CA PRO A 99 -10.94 10.51 -11.69
C PRO A 99 -9.44 10.66 -11.48
N LEU A 100 -8.80 11.45 -12.35
CA LEU A 100 -7.35 11.69 -12.30
C LEU A 100 -6.90 12.22 -10.94
N THR A 101 -7.71 13.05 -10.29
CA THR A 101 -7.43 13.59 -8.95
C THR A 101 -7.22 12.48 -7.90
N SER A 102 -8.02 11.42 -7.95
CA SER A 102 -7.87 10.26 -7.06
C SER A 102 -6.62 9.44 -7.37
N MET A 103 -6.26 9.31 -8.66
CA MET A 103 -5.03 8.63 -9.06
C MET A 103 -3.77 9.38 -8.59
N LEU A 104 -3.77 10.71 -8.71
CA LEU A 104 -2.66 11.56 -8.29
C LEU A 104 -2.43 11.49 -6.77
N LEU A 105 -3.49 11.38 -5.97
CA LEU A 105 -3.36 11.20 -4.52
C LEU A 105 -2.60 9.92 -4.15
N GLY A 106 -2.82 8.83 -4.88
CA GLY A 106 -2.06 7.59 -4.70
C GLY A 106 -0.56 7.77 -4.96
N LEU A 107 -0.21 8.53 -5.99
CA LEU A 107 1.18 8.85 -6.33
C LEU A 107 1.84 9.78 -5.30
N VAL A 108 1.09 10.74 -4.76
CA VAL A 108 1.60 11.62 -3.68
C VAL A 108 2.00 10.78 -2.47
N GLY A 109 1.21 9.77 -2.10
CA GLY A 109 1.56 8.85 -1.03
C GLY A 109 2.89 8.10 -1.26
N LEU A 110 3.14 7.67 -2.51
CA LEU A 110 4.40 7.05 -2.91
C LEU A 110 5.59 8.02 -2.78
N ILE A 111 5.41 9.28 -3.20
CA ILE A 111 6.43 10.32 -3.13
C ILE A 111 6.79 10.62 -1.67
N ILE A 112 5.79 10.79 -0.80
CA ILE A 112 6.01 11.04 0.63
C ILE A 112 6.79 9.89 1.25
N LEU A 113 6.40 8.64 0.96
CA LEU A 113 7.12 7.45 1.44
C LEU A 113 8.59 7.48 0.99
N TRP A 114 8.84 7.78 -0.29
CA TRP A 114 10.19 7.85 -0.83
C TRP A 114 11.05 8.91 -0.12
N PHE A 115 10.50 10.11 0.11
CA PHE A 115 11.20 11.18 0.84
C PHE A 115 11.52 10.81 2.29
N LEU A 116 10.58 10.13 2.98
CA LEU A 116 10.80 9.67 4.36
C LEU A 116 11.80 8.52 4.46
N LEU A 117 11.88 7.66 3.43
CA LEU A 117 12.84 6.56 3.38
C LEU A 117 14.26 7.04 3.03
N ARG A 118 14.39 8.07 2.19
CA ARG A 118 15.68 8.52 1.62
C ARG A 118 16.80 8.74 2.66
N PRO A 119 16.57 9.39 3.83
CA PRO A 119 17.61 9.57 4.85
C PRO A 119 18.05 8.26 5.52
N HIS A 120 17.21 7.23 5.47
CA HIS A 120 17.43 5.95 6.13
C HIS A 120 17.78 4.83 5.13
N TRP A 121 18.21 5.18 3.91
CA TRP A 121 18.55 4.21 2.87
C TRP A 121 19.68 3.25 3.27
N SER A 122 20.60 3.68 4.14
CA SER A 122 21.67 2.85 4.68
C SER A 122 21.19 1.71 5.58
N ASN A 123 19.97 1.81 6.14
CA ASN A 123 19.41 0.81 7.05
C ASN A 123 18.79 -0.38 6.30
N PHE A 124 18.62 -0.26 4.98
CA PHE A 124 18.02 -1.33 4.19
C PHE A 124 18.98 -2.49 3.99
N ARG A 125 18.52 -3.67 4.41
CA ARG A 125 19.18 -4.95 4.11
C ARG A 125 18.77 -5.39 2.70
#